data_AF-A0A947A3I0-F1
#
_entry.id   AF-A0A947A3I0-F1
#
_cell.length_a   1.000
_cell.length_b   1.000
_cell.length_c   1.000
_cell.angle_alpha   90.00
_cell.angle_beta   90.00
_cell.angle_gamma   90.00
#
_symmetry.space_group_name_H-M   'P 1'
#
loop_
_entity.id
_entity.type
_entity.pdbx_description
1 polymer ?
#
loop_
_entity_poly.entity_id
_entity_poly.type
_entity_poly.pdbx_seq_one_letter_code
_entity_poly.pdbx_strand_id
1 'polypeptide(L)'
;MGLKKVIVIGGGIVGLSTAYYLHKEGHEVIVLDKSDLAGGASYVNAGYLTPSHIIPLASPGMMAKGIKWIFNSSSPFYMKPRLDPDFLKWAWYFHRSSTKAKVEKAIPLIKDLNLLSKELFTDWQQ
;
A
#
# COMPACT_ATOMS: atom_id res chain seq x y z
N MET A 1 9.79 11.84 25.62
CA MET A 1 10.64 10.61 25.67
C MET A 1 12.08 11.02 25.38
N GLY A 2 13.08 10.35 25.95
CA GLY A 2 14.49 10.67 25.67
C GLY A 2 14.94 10.25 24.26
N LEU A 3 16.09 10.77 23.83
CA LEU A 3 16.73 10.38 22.57
C LEU A 3 17.10 8.89 22.58
N LYS A 4 17.01 8.24 21.42
CA LYS A 4 17.18 6.78 21.26
C LYS A 4 18.02 6.51 20.03
N LYS A 5 18.69 5.34 20.03
CA LYS A 5 19.26 4.73 18.83
C LYS A 5 18.21 3.81 18.22
N VAL A 6 17.90 3.99 16.94
CA VAL A 6 16.87 3.23 16.22
C VAL A 6 17.46 2.63 14.96
N ILE A 7 17.19 1.34 14.73
CA ILE A 7 17.54 0.66 13.48
C ILE A 7 16.26 0.49 12.66
N VAL A 8 16.27 0.98 11.43
CA VAL A 8 15.21 0.76 10.43
C VAL A 8 15.71 -0.25 9.40
N ILE A 9 14.99 -1.35 9.24
CA ILE A 9 15.34 -2.40 8.27
C ILE A 9 14.50 -2.19 7.01
N GLY A 10 15.18 -1.89 5.90
CA GLY A 10 14.60 -1.55 4.61
C GLY A 10 14.70 -0.05 4.29
N GLY A 11 15.35 0.28 3.19
CA GLY A 11 15.52 1.61 2.61
C GLY A 11 14.55 1.92 1.47
N GLY A 12 13.43 1.20 1.39
CA GLY A 12 12.29 1.61 0.57
C GLY A 12 11.63 2.88 1.12
N ILE A 13 10.67 3.44 0.38
CA ILE A 13 10.02 4.73 0.72
C ILE A 13 9.48 4.76 2.15
N VAL A 14 8.81 3.69 2.61
CA VAL A 14 8.28 3.60 3.98
C VAL A 14 9.38 3.66 5.04
N GLY A 15 10.48 2.94 4.82
CA GLY A 15 11.61 2.90 5.74
C GLY A 15 12.36 4.22 5.80
N LEU A 16 12.64 4.83 4.64
CA LEU A 16 13.28 6.15 4.58
C LEU A 16 12.41 7.25 5.17
N SER A 17 11.09 7.25 4.92
CA SER A 17 10.17 8.21 5.55
C SER A 17 10.15 8.04 7.08
N THR A 18 10.15 6.80 7.56
CA THR A 18 10.20 6.49 9.00
C THR A 18 11.52 7.00 9.61
N ALA A 19 12.65 6.71 8.96
CA ALA A 19 13.96 7.16 9.40
C ALA A 19 14.07 8.69 9.42
N TYR A 20 13.52 9.37 8.41
CA TYR A 20 13.48 10.83 8.32
C TYR A 20 12.75 11.45 9.51
N TYR A 21 11.53 11.00 9.83
CA TYR A 21 10.77 11.58 10.94
C TYR A 21 11.37 11.26 12.31
N LEU A 22 11.89 10.04 12.51
CA LEU A 22 12.63 9.70 13.74
C LEU A 22 13.87 10.58 13.91
N HIS A 23 14.61 10.82 12.83
CA HIS A 23 15.77 11.70 12.86
C HIS A 23 15.37 13.15 13.16
N LYS A 24 14.29 13.64 12.56
CA LYS A 24 13.72 14.98 12.83
C LYS A 24 13.30 15.16 14.30
N GLU A 25 12.88 14.10 14.96
CA GLU A 25 12.59 14.08 16.41
C GLU A 25 13.86 13.99 17.29
N GLY A 26 15.05 13.94 16.69
CA GLY A 26 16.35 13.94 17.37
C GLY A 26 16.91 12.55 17.66
N HIS A 27 16.29 11.48 17.16
CA HIS A 27 16.82 10.13 17.32
C HIS A 27 18.06 9.88 16.44
N GLU A 28 18.96 9.04 16.93
CA GLU A 28 20.07 8.50 16.13
C GLU A 28 19.54 7.31 15.34
N VAL A 29 19.51 7.41 14.01
CA VAL A 29 18.86 6.41 13.15
C VAL A 29 19.89 5.76 12.23
N ILE A 30 19.87 4.43 12.19
CA ILE A 30 20.63 3.62 11.23
C ILE A 30 19.64 2.94 10.30
N VAL A 31 19.78 3.13 9.00
CA VAL A 31 19.01 2.40 7.98
C VAL A 31 19.85 1.26 7.45
N LEU A 32 19.33 0.04 7.55
CA LEU A 32 19.93 -1.16 6.97
C LEU A 32 19.08 -1.62 5.79
N ASP A 33 19.63 -1.53 4.59
CA ASP A 33 19.06 -2.16 3.40
C ASP A 33 20.06 -3.15 2.80
N LYS A 34 19.55 -4.24 2.24
CA LYS A 34 20.37 -5.27 1.60
C LYS A 34 20.80 -4.90 0.17
N SER A 35 20.16 -3.90 -0.41
CA SER A 35 20.35 -3.42 -1.78
C SER A 35 21.09 -2.09 -1.80
N ASP A 36 21.41 -1.62 -3.00
CA ASP A 36 21.94 -0.30 -3.30
C ASP A 36 20.84 0.77 -3.46
N LEU A 37 19.60 0.46 -3.05
CA LEU A 37 18.40 1.31 -3.22
C LEU A 37 18.00 1.54 -4.69
N ALA A 38 18.63 0.86 -5.66
CA ALA A 38 18.29 0.94 -7.08
C ALA A 38 17.28 -0.14 -7.53
N GLY A 39 16.53 -0.71 -6.59
CA GLY A 39 15.60 -1.80 -6.86
C GLY A 39 14.44 -1.92 -5.88
N GLY A 40 13.61 -2.93 -6.08
CA GLY A 40 12.44 -3.20 -5.24
C GLY A 40 11.23 -2.32 -5.55
N ALA A 41 10.15 -2.52 -4.78
CA ALA A 41 8.84 -1.92 -5.05
C ALA A 41 8.87 -0.39 -5.08
N SER A 42 9.71 0.24 -4.25
CA SER A 42 9.85 1.70 -4.22
C SER A 42 10.65 2.27 -5.41
N TYR A 43 11.48 1.47 -6.09
CA TYR A 43 12.19 1.94 -7.29
C TYR A 43 11.32 1.85 -8.55
N VAL A 44 10.56 0.75 -8.70
CA VAL A 44 9.75 0.48 -9.90
C VAL A 44 8.29 0.99 -9.81
N ASN A 45 8.01 1.89 -8.87
CA ASN A 45 6.67 2.42 -8.67
C ASN A 45 6.36 3.55 -9.70
N ALA A 46 5.07 3.85 -9.90
CA ALA A 46 4.63 4.85 -10.88
C ALA A 46 4.79 6.32 -10.42
N GLY A 47 5.28 6.57 -9.20
CA GLY A 47 5.46 7.91 -8.63
C GLY A 47 4.16 8.65 -8.35
N TYR A 48 3.02 7.97 -8.32
CA TYR A 48 1.71 8.59 -8.21
C TYR A 48 1.28 8.83 -6.76
N LEU A 49 0.86 10.06 -6.50
CA LEU A 49 0.03 10.43 -5.35
C LEU A 49 -1.41 10.59 -5.84
N THR A 50 -2.31 9.72 -5.40
CA THR A 50 -3.65 9.60 -5.99
C THR A 50 -4.78 9.91 -5.00
N PRO A 51 -5.00 11.19 -4.64
CA PRO A 51 -6.14 11.58 -3.82
C PRO A 51 -7.50 11.36 -4.52
N SER A 52 -7.49 11.11 -5.83
CA SER A 52 -8.66 10.72 -6.61
C SER A 52 -9.00 9.22 -6.53
N HIS A 53 -8.09 8.36 -6.09
CA HIS A 53 -8.27 6.91 -6.06
C HIS A 53 -8.65 6.43 -4.66
N ILE A 54 -9.91 6.69 -4.29
CA ILE A 54 -10.45 6.45 -2.94
C ILE A 54 -11.37 5.23 -2.84
N ILE A 55 -11.62 4.56 -3.96
CA ILE A 55 -12.40 3.32 -4.00
C ILE A 55 -11.45 2.15 -3.72
N PRO A 56 -11.69 1.34 -2.67
CA PRO A 56 -10.85 0.20 -2.38
C PRO A 56 -11.00 -0.88 -3.45
N LEU A 57 -9.95 -1.69 -3.61
CA LEU A 57 -9.94 -2.81 -4.55
C LEU A 57 -11.09 -3.80 -4.28
N ALA A 58 -11.41 -4.05 -3.01
CA ALA A 58 -12.58 -4.81 -2.62
C ALA A 58 -13.84 -3.94 -2.70
N SER A 59 -14.43 -3.87 -3.90
CA SER A 59 -15.66 -3.11 -4.18
C SER A 59 -16.71 -3.94 -4.92
N PRO A 60 -17.99 -3.55 -4.87
CA PRO A 60 -19.06 -4.29 -5.54
C PRO A 60 -18.76 -4.60 -7.01
N GLY A 61 -18.99 -5.84 -7.42
CA GLY A 61 -18.72 -6.31 -8.79
C GLY A 61 -17.27 -6.75 -9.06
N MET A 62 -16.32 -6.48 -8.16
CA MET A 62 -14.93 -6.91 -8.35
C MET A 62 -14.74 -8.42 -8.29
N MET A 63 -15.55 -9.14 -7.51
CA MET A 63 -15.52 -10.61 -7.51
C MET A 63 -15.93 -11.19 -8.88
N ALA A 64 -17.00 -10.66 -9.48
CA ALA A 64 -17.44 -11.11 -10.80
C ALA A 64 -16.39 -10.82 -11.90
N LYS A 65 -15.77 -9.63 -11.84
CA LYS A 65 -14.62 -9.29 -12.70
C LYS A 65 -13.43 -10.21 -12.46
N GLY A 66 -13.11 -10.50 -11.20
CA GLY A 66 -12.04 -11.41 -10.80
C GLY A 66 -12.22 -12.81 -11.39
N ILE A 67 -13.43 -13.38 -11.29
CA ILE A 67 -13.75 -14.68 -11.91
C ILE A 67 -13.55 -14.62 -13.43
N LYS A 68 -14.03 -13.55 -14.10
CA LYS A 68 -13.81 -13.38 -15.54
C LYS A 68 -12.33 -13.28 -15.91
N TRP A 69 -11.53 -12.61 -15.08
CA TRP A 69 -10.10 -12.40 -15.27
C TRP A 69 -9.24 -13.64 -15.06
N ILE A 70 -9.67 -14.57 -14.21
CA ILE A 70 -9.01 -15.88 -14.04
C ILE A 70 -8.93 -16.63 -15.38
N PHE A 71 -9.93 -16.48 -16.25
CA PHE A 71 -9.98 -17.13 -17.57
C PHE A 71 -9.33 -16.31 -18.69
N ASN A 72 -8.68 -15.18 -18.38
CA ASN A 72 -7.98 -14.35 -19.34
C ASN A 72 -6.56 -14.04 -18.86
N SER A 73 -5.56 -14.70 -19.43
CA SER A 73 -4.14 -14.51 -19.10
C SER A 73 -3.61 -13.11 -19.43
N SER A 74 -4.29 -12.37 -20.32
CA SER A 74 -3.99 -10.97 -20.65
C SER A 74 -4.77 -9.99 -19.77
N SER A 75 -5.42 -10.46 -18.70
CA SER A 75 -6.10 -9.59 -17.74
C SER A 75 -5.12 -8.64 -17.04
N PRO A 76 -5.51 -7.37 -16.78
CA PRO A 76 -4.72 -6.45 -15.96
C PRO A 76 -4.51 -6.92 -14.53
N PHE A 77 -5.33 -7.87 -14.06
CA PHE A 77 -5.18 -8.53 -12.77
C PHE A 77 -5.43 -10.03 -12.97
N TYR A 78 -4.37 -10.75 -13.31
CA TYR A 78 -4.41 -12.21 -13.42
C TYR A 78 -4.22 -12.86 -12.05
N MET A 79 -5.11 -13.78 -11.72
CA MET A 79 -5.03 -14.57 -10.50
C MET A 79 -5.04 -16.04 -10.87
N LYS A 80 -3.96 -16.75 -10.56
CA LYS A 80 -3.87 -18.19 -10.86
C LYS A 80 -4.96 -18.92 -10.08
N PRO A 81 -5.87 -19.67 -10.75
CA PRO A 81 -6.87 -20.45 -10.04
C PRO A 81 -6.17 -21.55 -9.23
N ARG A 82 -6.52 -21.65 -7.95
CA ARG A 82 -6.00 -22.66 -7.02
C ARG A 82 -7.16 -23.23 -6.21
N LEU A 83 -7.10 -24.53 -5.97
CA LEU A 83 -8.04 -25.25 -5.10
C LEU A 83 -7.38 -25.54 -3.75
N ASP A 84 -6.77 -24.51 -3.16
CA ASP A 84 -6.18 -24.60 -1.82
C ASP A 84 -7.09 -23.89 -0.79
N PRO A 85 -7.17 -24.40 0.46
CA PRO A 85 -8.05 -23.85 1.48
C PRO A 85 -7.80 -22.36 1.79
N ASP A 86 -6.54 -21.93 1.76
CA ASP A 86 -6.17 -20.55 2.08
C ASP A 86 -6.66 -19.57 1.02
N PHE A 87 -6.53 -19.94 -0.26
CA PHE A 87 -7.04 -19.17 -1.37
C PHE A 87 -8.56 -19.05 -1.33
N LEU A 88 -9.28 -20.15 -1.08
CA LEU A 88 -10.74 -20.14 -0.98
C LEU A 88 -11.21 -19.27 0.19
N LYS A 89 -10.53 -19.38 1.34
CA LYS A 89 -10.79 -18.54 2.52
C LYS A 89 -10.55 -17.07 2.22
N TRP A 90 -9.44 -16.73 1.56
CA TRP A 90 -9.14 -15.37 1.13
C TRP A 90 -10.19 -14.84 0.15
N ALA A 91 -10.58 -15.62 -0.86
CA ALA A 91 -11.58 -15.23 -1.84
C ALA A 91 -12.93 -14.94 -1.17
N TRP A 92 -13.30 -15.75 -0.17
CA TRP A 92 -14.51 -15.51 0.63
C TRP A 92 -14.42 -14.22 1.45
N TYR A 93 -13.30 -13.93 2.11
CA TYR A 93 -13.10 -12.66 2.82
C TYR A 93 -13.11 -11.45 1.87
N PHE A 94 -12.52 -11.59 0.69
CA PHE A 94 -12.54 -10.56 -0.35
C PHE A 94 -13.97 -10.30 -0.81
N HIS A 95 -14.76 -11.34 -1.07
CA HIS A 95 -16.17 -11.23 -1.42
C HIS A 95 -16.97 -10.52 -0.31
N ARG A 96 -16.83 -10.97 0.94
CA ARG A 96 -17.49 -10.35 2.10
C ARG A 96 -17.06 -8.90 2.33
N SER A 97 -15.92 -8.48 1.80
CA SER A 97 -15.41 -7.11 1.90
C SER A 97 -15.83 -6.21 0.73
N SER A 98 -16.30 -6.80 -0.36
CA SER A 98 -16.70 -6.11 -1.58
C SER A 98 -18.14 -5.58 -1.54
N THR A 99 -18.53 -4.89 -0.47
CA THR A 99 -19.90 -4.35 -0.28
C THR A 99 -19.92 -2.82 -0.33
N LYS A 100 -21.05 -2.24 -0.76
CA LYS A 100 -21.22 -0.77 -0.83
C LYS A 100 -20.96 -0.10 0.52
N ALA A 101 -21.55 -0.63 1.60
CA ALA A 101 -21.38 -0.11 2.94
C ALA A 101 -19.90 -0.09 3.41
N LYS A 102 -19.10 -1.11 3.05
CA LYS A 102 -17.68 -1.13 3.39
C LYS A 102 -16.87 -0.15 2.55
N VAL A 103 -17.21 0.01 1.28
CA VAL A 103 -16.62 1.04 0.41
C VAL A 103 -16.91 2.43 0.96
N GLU A 104 -18.16 2.75 1.26
CA GLU A 104 -18.59 4.03 1.82
C GLU A 104 -17.87 4.35 3.14
N LYS A 105 -17.68 3.34 4.00
CA LYS A 105 -16.91 3.48 5.25
C LYS A 105 -15.42 3.74 5.00
N ALA A 106 -14.83 3.17 3.95
CA ALA A 106 -13.40 3.28 3.66
C ALA A 106 -13.05 4.59 2.93
N ILE A 107 -13.95 5.11 2.10
CA ILE A 107 -13.73 6.32 1.28
C ILE A 107 -13.15 7.50 2.08
N PRO A 108 -13.75 7.97 3.20
CA PRO A 108 -13.21 9.14 3.90
C PRO A 108 -11.80 8.88 4.43
N LEU A 109 -11.54 7.68 4.96
CA LEU A 109 -10.23 7.31 5.49
C LEU A 109 -9.14 7.28 4.41
N ILE A 110 -9.44 6.68 3.25
CA ILE A 110 -8.50 6.61 2.14
C ILE A 110 -8.26 8.01 1.58
N LYS A 111 -9.30 8.84 1.48
CA LYS A 111 -9.17 10.25 1.06
C LYS A 111 -8.24 11.00 2.00
N ASP A 112 -8.48 10.93 3.31
CA ASP A 112 -7.72 11.69 4.31
C ASP A 112 -6.25 11.26 4.32
N LEU A 113 -5.97 9.96 4.23
CA LEU A 113 -4.61 9.44 4.08
C LEU A 113 -3.90 9.95 2.82
N ASN A 114 -4.60 10.00 1.69
CA ASN A 114 -4.01 10.52 0.45
C ASN A 114 -3.76 12.03 0.51
N LEU A 115 -4.65 12.80 1.13
CA LEU A 115 -4.46 14.24 1.33
C LEU A 115 -3.26 14.51 2.24
N LEU A 116 -3.16 13.79 3.36
CA LEU A 116 -2.00 13.87 4.24
C LEU A 116 -0.72 13.50 3.50
N SER A 117 -0.74 12.42 2.71
CA SER A 117 0.44 12.01 1.91
C SER A 117 0.87 13.10 0.93
N LYS A 118 -0.07 13.83 0.33
CA LYS A 118 0.21 14.96 -0.56
C LYS A 118 0.82 16.15 0.19
N GLU A 119 0.29 16.47 1.36
CA GLU A 119 0.82 17.53 2.23
C GLU A 119 2.26 17.23 2.62
N LEU A 120 2.53 16.05 3.18
CA LEU A 120 3.88 15.64 3.60
C LEU A 120 4.87 15.61 2.42
N PHE A 121 4.43 15.18 1.24
CA PHE A 121 5.27 15.21 0.05
C PHE A 121 5.65 16.64 -0.36
N THR A 122 4.72 17.59 -0.20
CA THR A 122 5.00 19.01 -0.48
C THR A 122 5.98 19.58 0.54
N ASP A 123 5.87 19.18 1.81
CA ASP A 123 6.78 19.59 2.87
C ASP A 123 8.22 19.08 2.63
N TRP A 124 8.39 17.88 2.05
CA TRP A 124 9.72 17.36 1.71
C TRP A 124 10.42 18.09 0.57
N GLN A 125 9.68 18.87 -0.23
CA GLN A 125 10.26 19.63 -1.35
C GLN A 125 10.81 21.00 -0.94
N GLN A 126 10.62 21.41 0.31
CA GLN A 126 11.10 22.68 0.88
C GLN A 126 12.43 22.48 1.62
#